data_AF-E2B1I5-F1
#
_entry.id   AF-E2B1I5-F1
#
_cell.length_a   1.000
_cell.length_b   1.000
_cell.length_c   1.000
_cell.angle_alpha   90.00
_cell.angle_beta   90.00
_cell.angle_gamma   90.00
#
_symmetry.space_group_name_H-M   'P 1'
#
loop_
_entity.id
_entity.type
_entity.pdbx_description
1 polymer ?
#
loop_
_entity_poly.entity_id
_entity_poly.type
_entity_poly.pdbx_seq_one_letter_code
_entity_poly.pdbx_strand_id
1 'polypeptide(L)'
;MAQGKLKVKTKLPASVKTKANKAKKGPAIQKRGNAPVQPKKTKLQEVQKLKKVISKAVNSTIEDELRERALEGKKTLVKKNTSKTQKT
;
A
#
# COMPACT_ATOMS: atom_id res chain seq x y z
N MET A 1 21.07 -33.11 -52.50
CA MET A 1 20.58 -34.15 -51.56
C MET A 1 20.53 -33.52 -50.17
N ALA A 2 19.34 -33.28 -49.62
CA ALA A 2 19.18 -32.60 -48.34
C ALA A 2 19.58 -33.52 -47.17
N GLN A 3 20.55 -33.06 -46.39
CA GLN A 3 21.15 -33.76 -45.26
C GLN A 3 20.09 -34.00 -44.17
N GLY A 4 19.78 -35.28 -43.90
CA GLY A 4 18.75 -35.70 -42.96
C GLY A 4 19.00 -35.18 -41.54
N LYS A 5 18.03 -34.42 -41.01
CA LYS A 5 18.03 -33.91 -39.63
C LYS A 5 17.69 -35.04 -38.66
N LEU A 6 18.72 -35.70 -38.11
CA LEU A 6 18.56 -36.71 -37.07
C LEU A 6 17.99 -36.07 -35.79
N LYS A 7 16.70 -36.28 -35.51
CA LYS A 7 16.04 -35.83 -34.27
C LYS A 7 16.33 -36.84 -33.14
N VAL A 8 17.51 -36.77 -32.55
CA VAL A 8 17.82 -37.56 -31.36
C VAL A 8 17.12 -36.94 -30.16
N LYS A 9 16.14 -37.64 -29.57
CA LYS A 9 15.55 -37.29 -28.27
C LYS A 9 16.62 -37.54 -27.20
N THR A 10 17.39 -36.53 -26.84
CA THR A 10 18.28 -36.59 -25.67
C THR A 10 17.41 -36.70 -24.41
N LYS A 11 17.59 -37.79 -23.65
CA LYS A 11 16.95 -37.95 -22.34
C LYS A 11 17.62 -36.99 -21.37
N LEU A 12 16.91 -35.92 -21.00
CA LEU A 12 17.35 -35.00 -19.95
C LEU A 12 17.52 -35.77 -18.61
N PRO A 13 18.61 -35.56 -17.87
CA PRO A 13 18.82 -36.21 -16.58
C PRO A 13 17.73 -35.82 -15.58
N ALA A 14 17.31 -36.80 -14.75
CA ALA A 14 16.16 -36.70 -13.85
C ALA A 14 16.27 -35.58 -12.80
N SER A 15 17.45 -34.99 -12.62
CA SER A 15 17.74 -33.96 -11.62
C SER A 15 17.24 -32.56 -11.98
N VAL A 16 16.80 -32.29 -13.22
CA VAL A 16 16.31 -30.94 -13.62
C VAL A 16 14.82 -30.72 -13.31
N LYS A 17 14.09 -31.75 -12.85
CA LYS A 17 12.64 -31.68 -12.58
C LYS A 17 12.27 -31.19 -11.16
N THR A 18 13.22 -30.73 -10.35
CA THR A 18 12.93 -30.19 -9.01
C THR A 18 12.74 -28.67 -9.04
N LYS A 19 11.75 -28.21 -9.82
CA LYS A 19 10.99 -26.98 -9.48
C LYS A 19 9.50 -27.30 -9.41
N ALA A 20 9.18 -28.37 -8.69
CA ALA A 20 7.80 -28.77 -8.36
C ALA A 20 7.25 -28.08 -7.10
N ASN A 21 7.79 -26.93 -6.69
CA ASN A 21 7.21 -26.05 -5.66
C ASN A 21 6.58 -24.80 -6.27
N LYS A 22 5.85 -24.95 -7.39
CA LYS A 22 4.79 -24.00 -7.71
C LYS A 22 3.50 -24.60 -7.18
N ALA A 23 3.17 -24.20 -5.95
CA ALA A 23 1.85 -24.36 -5.38
C ALA A 23 0.80 -24.14 -6.48
N LYS A 24 -0.15 -25.08 -6.58
CA LYS A 24 -1.27 -25.06 -7.51
C LYS A 24 -2.01 -23.73 -7.37
N LYS A 25 -1.62 -22.71 -8.14
CA LYS A 25 -2.48 -21.56 -8.39
C LYS A 25 -3.62 -22.13 -9.21
N GLY A 26 -4.81 -22.17 -8.62
CA GLY A 26 -6.05 -22.50 -9.34
C GLY A 26 -6.21 -21.64 -10.59
N PRO A 27 -7.23 -21.92 -11.43
CA PRO A 27 -7.47 -21.15 -12.64
C PRO A 27 -7.42 -19.65 -12.33
N ALA A 28 -6.69 -18.89 -13.15
CA ALA A 28 -6.60 -17.44 -12.99
C ALA A 28 -8.03 -16.89 -12.98
N ILE A 29 -8.46 -16.38 -11.83
CA ILE A 29 -9.80 -15.83 -11.67
C ILE A 29 -9.87 -14.59 -12.56
N GLN A 30 -10.34 -14.78 -13.80
CA GLN A 30 -10.69 -13.69 -14.68
C GLN A 30 -11.92 -13.03 -14.05
N LYS A 31 -11.74 -11.82 -13.50
CA LYS A 31 -12.87 -11.03 -13.01
C LYS A 31 -13.84 -10.87 -14.17
N ARG A 32 -15.12 -11.18 -13.97
CA ARG A 32 -16.17 -10.97 -14.98
C ARG A 32 -16.09 -9.54 -15.51
N GLY A 33 -16.39 -9.30 -16.79
CA GLY A 33 -16.29 -7.97 -17.41
C GLY A 33 -17.11 -6.88 -16.69
N ASN A 34 -18.14 -7.28 -15.92
CA ASN A 34 -18.96 -6.39 -15.09
C ASN A 34 -18.65 -6.47 -13.59
N ALA A 35 -17.52 -7.07 -13.19
CA ALA A 35 -17.14 -7.12 -11.78
C ALA A 35 -16.59 -5.75 -11.34
N PRO A 36 -17.07 -5.18 -10.22
CA PRO A 36 -16.55 -3.91 -9.71
C PRO A 36 -15.04 -3.97 -9.55
N VAL A 37 -14.32 -3.07 -10.24
CA VAL A 37 -12.87 -2.97 -10.14
C VAL A 37 -12.53 -2.48 -8.74
N GLN A 38 -11.95 -3.37 -7.93
CA GLN A 38 -11.47 -3.01 -6.60
C GLN A 38 -10.54 -1.79 -6.71
N PRO A 39 -10.72 -0.77 -5.85
CA PRO A 39 -9.89 0.42 -5.91
C PRO A 39 -8.44 0.00 -5.72
N LYS A 40 -7.57 0.32 -6.69
CA LYS A 40 -6.14 -0.07 -6.67
C LYS A 40 -5.39 0.44 -5.42
N LYS A 41 -5.99 1.38 -4.66
CA LYS A 41 -5.36 2.13 -3.56
C LYS A 41 -6.07 1.98 -2.21
N THR A 42 -6.97 1.02 -1.99
CA THR A 42 -7.67 0.87 -0.70
C THR A 42 -6.71 0.78 0.49
N LYS A 43 -5.70 -0.10 0.39
CA LYS A 43 -4.66 -0.26 1.42
C LYS A 43 -3.91 1.05 1.72
N LEU A 44 -3.60 1.84 0.69
CA LEU A 44 -2.93 3.13 0.86
C LEU A 44 -3.85 4.15 1.54
N GLN A 45 -5.13 4.16 1.20
CA GLN A 45 -6.12 5.03 1.84
C GLN A 45 -6.33 4.67 3.31
N GLU A 46 -6.39 3.38 3.64
CA GLU A 46 -6.48 2.89 5.02
C GLU A 46 -5.26 3.30 5.84
N VAL A 47 -4.05 3.08 5.32
CA VAL A 47 -2.80 3.49 5.98
C VAL A 47 -2.73 5.01 6.16
N GLN A 48 -3.14 5.78 5.16
CA GLN A 48 -3.19 7.25 5.27
C GLN A 48 -4.20 7.72 6.32
N LYS A 49 -5.37 7.09 6.39
CA LYS A 49 -6.39 7.39 7.41
C LYS A 49 -5.84 7.08 8.81
N LEU A 50 -5.22 5.91 8.99
CA LEU A 50 -4.61 5.52 10.25
C LEU A 50 -3.51 6.50 10.68
N LYS A 51 -2.60 6.85 9.75
CA LYS A 51 -1.57 7.86 9.98
C LYS A 51 -2.17 9.21 10.39
N LYS A 52 -3.22 9.66 9.70
CA LYS A 52 -3.90 10.93 10.01
C LYS A 52 -4.51 10.95 11.40
N VAL A 53 -5.15 9.85 11.83
CA VAL A 53 -5.74 9.73 13.16
C VAL A 53 -4.66 9.78 14.24
N ILE A 54 -3.58 9.01 14.06
CA ILE A 54 -2.46 8.99 15.00
C ILE A 54 -1.80 10.37 15.10
N SER A 55 -1.47 11.01 13.98
CA SER A 55 -0.88 12.34 13.97
C SER A 55 -1.77 13.38 14.65
N LYS A 56 -3.10 13.32 14.42
CA LYS A 56 -4.04 14.21 15.08
C LYS A 56 -4.04 14.00 16.59
N ALA A 57 -4.05 12.74 17.05
CA ALA A 57 -4.06 12.40 18.46
C ALA A 57 -2.79 12.91 19.17
N VAL A 58 -1.61 12.60 18.62
CA VAL A 58 -0.33 13.04 19.17
C VAL A 58 -0.23 14.58 19.21
N ASN A 59 -0.66 15.27 18.15
CA ASN A 59 -0.65 16.72 18.16
C ASN A 59 -1.62 17.29 19.21
N SER A 60 -2.82 16.71 19.36
CA SER A 60 -3.77 17.18 20.36
C SER A 60 -3.29 16.98 21.79
N THR A 61 -2.61 15.87 22.09
CA THR A 61 -2.07 15.63 23.44
C THR A 61 -0.94 16.60 23.75
N ILE A 62 -0.04 16.84 22.80
CA ILE A 62 1.05 17.81 22.97
C ILE A 62 0.51 19.24 23.13
N GLU A 63 -0.49 19.62 22.33
CA GLU A 63 -1.14 20.94 22.47
C GLU A 63 -1.81 21.11 23.83
N ASP A 64 -2.47 20.07 24.33
CA ASP A 64 -3.10 20.10 25.64
C ASP A 64 -2.05 20.22 26.75
N GLU A 65 -0.98 19.41 26.73
CA GLU A 65 0.12 19.52 27.70
C GLU A 65 0.78 20.92 27.71
N LEU A 66 1.00 21.49 26.52
CA LEU A 66 1.56 22.83 26.39
C LEU A 66 0.63 23.90 26.99
N ARG A 67 -0.69 23.79 26.74
CA ARG A 67 -1.69 24.71 27.29
C ARG A 67 -1.87 24.55 28.79
N GLU A 68 -1.84 23.33 29.32
CA GLU A 68 -1.87 23.08 30.76
C GLU A 68 -0.70 23.79 31.45
N ARG A 69 0.51 23.67 30.89
CA ARG A 69 1.72 24.32 31.44
C ARG A 69 1.71 25.84 31.29
N ALA A 70 1.19 26.37 30.18
CA ALA A 70 1.31 27.79 29.86
C ALA A 70 0.13 28.64 30.36
N LEU A 71 -1.09 28.09 30.37
CA LEU A 71 -2.34 28.83 30.59
C LEU A 71 -3.22 28.18 31.67
N GLU A 72 -2.68 27.27 32.49
CA GLU A 72 -3.42 26.52 33.52
C GLU A 72 -4.65 25.79 32.96
N GLY A 73 -4.52 25.26 31.74
CA GLY A 73 -5.57 24.47 31.10
C GLY A 73 -6.71 25.28 30.48
N LYS A 74 -6.60 26.62 30.43
CA LYS A 74 -7.62 27.48 29.78
C LYS A 74 -7.66 27.25 28.27
N LYS A 75 -8.66 26.50 27.80
CA LYS A 75 -8.95 26.24 26.37
C LYS A 75 -9.83 27.35 25.79
N THR A 76 -9.26 28.51 25.50
CA THR A 76 -9.99 29.58 24.79
C THR A 76 -10.09 29.24 23.29
N LEU A 77 -11.24 29.56 22.68
CA LEU A 77 -11.43 29.39 21.24
C LEU A 77 -10.57 30.42 20.49
N VAL A 78 -9.42 30.00 19.98
CA VAL A 78 -8.57 30.90 19.18
C VAL A 78 -9.11 30.95 17.75
N LYS A 79 -9.36 32.16 17.25
CA LYS A 79 -9.75 32.39 15.86
C LYS A 79 -8.64 31.84 14.95
N LYS A 80 -9.00 30.94 14.03
CA LYS A 80 -8.05 30.40 13.04
C LYS A 80 -7.56 31.55 12.17
N ASN A 81 -6.34 32.03 12.43
CA ASN A 81 -5.70 33.02 11.59
C ASN A 81 -5.42 32.38 10.23
N THR A 82 -6.17 32.78 9.20
CA THR A 82 -5.81 32.49 7.82
C THR A 82 -4.50 33.23 7.55
N SER A 83 -3.38 32.53 7.51
CA SER A 83 -2.12 33.09 7.03
C SER A 83 -2.34 33.51 5.58
N LYS A 84 -2.64 34.80 5.37
CA LYS A 84 -2.52 35.40 4.05
C LYS A 84 -1.04 35.36 3.72
N THR A 85 -0.62 34.39 2.92
CA THR A 85 0.66 34.42 2.23
C THR A 85 0.66 35.69 1.38
N GLN A 86 1.27 36.76 1.89
CA GLN A 86 1.64 37.90 1.07
C GLN A 86 2.65 37.38 0.05
N LYS A 87 2.19 37.16 -1.18
CA LYS A 87 3.06 37.10 -2.33
C LYS A 87 3.46 38.55 -2.63
N THR A 88 4.70 38.88 -2.33
CA THR A 88 5.44 39.96 -2.97
C THR A 88 6.33 39.36 -4.02
#